data_AF-A0A9D4LWC7-F1
#
_entry.id   AF-A0A9D4LWC7-F1
#
_cell.length_a   1.000
_cell.length_b   1.000
_cell.length_c   1.000
_cell.angle_alpha   90.00
_cell.angle_beta   90.00
_cell.angle_gamma   90.00
#
_symmetry.space_group_name_H-M   'P 1'
#
loop_
_entity.id
_entity.type
_entity.pdbx_description
1 polymer ?
#
loop_
_entity_poly.entity_id
_entity_poly.type
_entity_poly.pdbx_seq_one_letter_code
_entity_poly.pdbx_strand_id
1 'polypeptide(L)'
;MKKCKENPQVLRQELDSVVKHYKKEHDNCLDTSRCKTDKNYEQSRTVITKPKVEKMLENAIKSSLIYKSPENFSVSRSTSYVESFNNVMNIFQDKRIAFSDIQYNMKSQIAVLHWNENVDREFTSIWNPRTNRAPRQTKEKNYKAMRSKYRKNIWNLYMRSMFEVRPRRR
;
A
#
# COMPACT_ATOMS: atom_id res chain seq x y z
N MET A 1 0.35 7.64 0.85
CA MET A 1 1.53 8.14 1.58
C MET A 1 1.78 7.27 2.80
N LYS A 2 2.59 6.20 2.67
CA LYS A 2 2.72 5.17 3.71
C LYS A 2 3.39 5.63 5.02
N LYS A 3 4.12 6.74 4.99
CA LYS A 3 5.05 7.15 6.07
C LYS A 3 4.55 8.32 6.92
N CYS A 4 3.44 8.95 6.53
CA CYS A 4 2.84 10.05 7.29
C CYS A 4 2.09 9.60 8.57
N LYS A 5 2.00 8.29 8.85
CA LYS A 5 1.35 7.72 10.06
C LYS A 5 -0.05 8.28 10.33
N GLU A 6 -0.83 8.48 9.26
CA GLU A 6 -2.18 9.06 9.33
C GLU A 6 -2.22 10.49 9.89
N ASN A 7 -1.08 11.16 9.96
CA ASN A 7 -0.94 12.52 10.44
C ASN A 7 -0.92 13.51 9.24
N PRO A 8 -1.94 14.39 9.12
CA PRO A 8 -2.05 15.36 8.03
C PRO A 8 -0.93 16.41 8.01
N GLN A 9 -0.42 16.80 9.17
CA GLN A 9 0.67 17.77 9.28
C GLN A 9 1.98 17.17 8.79
N VAL A 10 2.27 15.92 9.15
CA VAL A 10 3.43 15.17 8.63
C VAL A 10 3.33 15.03 7.12
N LEU A 11 2.13 14.77 6.58
CA LEU A 11 1.91 14.72 5.14
C LEU A 11 2.26 16.04 4.43
N ARG A 12 1.85 17.19 4.99
CA ARG A 12 2.23 18.50 4.43
C ARG A 12 3.73 18.73 4.50
N GLN A 13 4.37 18.42 5.62
CA GLN A 13 5.82 18.53 5.78
C GLN A 13 6.58 17.66 4.78
N GLU A 14 6.11 16.42 4.54
CA GLU A 14 6.67 15.54 3.50
C GLU A 14 6.54 16.19 2.12
N LEU A 15 5.39 16.79 1.79
CA LEU A 15 5.18 17.48 0.52
C LEU A 15 6.07 18.72 0.37
N ASP A 16 6.24 19.52 1.41
CA ASP A 16 7.13 20.69 1.41
C ASP A 16 8.59 20.29 1.23
N SER A 17 9.00 19.13 1.78
CA SER A 17 10.36 18.61 1.64
C SER A 17 10.73 18.23 0.20
N VAL A 18 9.74 18.03 -0.68
CA VAL A 18 9.96 17.63 -2.08
C VAL A 18 10.80 18.66 -2.83
N VAL A 19 10.52 19.95 -2.64
CA VAL A 19 11.25 21.02 -3.34
C VAL A 19 12.73 21.00 -2.96
N LYS A 20 13.02 20.89 -1.66
CA LYS A 20 14.39 20.76 -1.13
C LYS A 20 15.10 19.51 -1.66
N HIS A 21 14.39 18.38 -1.70
CA HIS A 21 14.94 17.14 -2.26
C HIS A 21 15.43 17.32 -3.70
N TYR A 22 14.65 18.00 -4.56
CA TYR A 22 15.05 18.30 -5.95
C TYR A 22 16.18 19.32 -6.07
N LYS A 23 16.53 20.03 -5.00
CA LYS A 23 17.71 20.91 -4.92
C LYS A 23 18.98 20.21 -4.42
N LYS A 24 18.91 18.90 -4.14
CA LYS A 24 19.96 18.11 -3.42
C LYS A 24 20.10 18.46 -1.93
N GLU A 25 19.12 19.13 -1.35
CA GLU A 25 19.04 19.38 0.09
C GLU A 25 18.23 18.24 0.73
N HIS A 26 18.90 17.36 1.47
CA HIS A 26 18.32 16.11 1.97
C HIS A 26 18.04 16.10 3.48
N ASP A 27 18.19 17.24 4.17
CA ASP A 27 18.03 17.35 5.63
C ASP A 27 16.64 16.90 6.09
N ASN A 28 15.61 17.34 5.38
CA ASN A 28 14.20 17.06 5.69
C ASN A 28 13.68 15.77 5.05
N CYS A 29 14.55 14.96 4.43
CA CYS A 29 14.13 13.65 3.92
C CYS A 29 13.95 12.67 5.08
N LEU A 30 13.04 11.70 4.95
CA LEU A 30 12.87 10.65 5.96
C LEU A 30 14.15 9.80 6.08
N ASP A 31 14.51 9.36 7.28
CA ASP A 31 15.75 8.61 7.52
C ASP A 31 15.79 7.25 6.81
N THR A 32 14.62 6.68 6.57
CA THR A 32 14.46 5.45 5.78
C THR A 32 14.46 5.69 4.26
N SER A 33 14.67 6.92 3.80
CA SER A 33 14.73 7.23 2.37
C SER A 33 16.05 6.79 1.79
N ARG A 34 16.02 6.33 0.53
CA ARG A 34 17.22 5.89 -0.18
C ARG A 34 18.31 6.97 -0.24
N CYS A 35 17.93 8.25 -0.32
CA CYS A 35 18.88 9.36 -0.31
C CYS A 35 19.68 9.53 0.99
N LYS A 36 19.21 8.95 2.11
CA LYS A 36 19.94 8.93 3.38
C LYS A 36 20.62 7.57 3.64
N THR A 37 20.06 6.48 3.15
CA THR A 37 20.54 5.12 3.45
C THR A 37 21.53 4.55 2.43
N ASP A 38 21.48 4.99 1.17
CA ASP A 38 22.34 4.49 0.09
C ASP A 38 23.52 5.46 -0.14
N LYS A 39 24.75 4.99 0.09
CA LYS A 39 25.97 5.79 -0.11
C LYS A 39 26.17 6.21 -1.56
N ASN A 40 25.64 5.44 -2.51
CA ASN A 40 25.73 5.70 -3.95
C ASN A 40 24.41 6.24 -4.50
N TYR A 41 23.66 7.00 -3.69
CA TYR A 41 22.41 7.57 -4.13
C TYR A 41 22.64 8.63 -5.22
N GLU A 42 22.17 8.32 -6.43
CA GLU A 42 22.05 9.28 -7.51
C GLU A 42 20.58 9.68 -7.69
N GLN A 43 20.33 10.99 -7.79
CA GLN A 43 18.99 11.49 -8.09
C GLN A 43 18.58 11.05 -9.50
N SER A 44 17.41 10.43 -9.60
CA SER A 44 16.88 9.94 -10.87
C SER A 44 16.38 11.05 -11.81
N ARG A 45 16.24 12.27 -11.30
CA ARG A 45 15.65 13.42 -12.01
C ARG A 45 16.60 14.60 -11.97
N THR A 46 16.39 15.53 -12.89
CA THR A 46 17.19 16.75 -13.03
C THR A 46 17.08 17.64 -11.78
N VAL A 47 18.23 18.08 -11.29
CA VAL A 47 18.35 19.01 -10.16
C VAL A 47 17.76 20.36 -10.55
N ILE A 48 16.96 20.94 -9.65
CA ILE A 48 16.39 22.27 -9.85
C ILE A 48 17.41 23.31 -9.38
N THR A 49 17.87 24.16 -10.31
CA THR A 49 18.81 25.26 -10.02
C THR A 49 18.19 26.64 -10.17
N LYS A 50 17.12 26.77 -10.96
CA LYS A 50 16.50 28.06 -11.29
C LYS A 50 15.41 28.45 -10.27
N PRO A 51 15.44 29.66 -9.69
CA PRO A 51 14.43 30.12 -8.73
C PRO A 51 12.99 30.11 -9.28
N LYS A 52 12.84 30.36 -10.59
CA LYS A 52 11.53 30.28 -11.27
C LYS A 52 10.93 28.87 -11.21
N VAL A 53 11.76 27.84 -11.40
CA VAL A 53 11.32 26.44 -11.40
C VAL A 53 10.97 25.98 -10.00
N GLU A 54 11.73 26.41 -8.99
CA GLU A 54 11.40 26.21 -7.58
C GLU A 54 10.00 26.74 -7.25
N LYS A 55 9.73 28.02 -7.56
CA LYS A 55 8.41 28.62 -7.30
C LYS A 55 7.29 27.88 -8.04
N MET A 56 7.54 27.45 -9.29
CA MET A 56 6.55 26.68 -10.05
C MET A 56 6.24 25.34 -9.38
N LEU A 57 7.25 24.61 -8.91
CA LEU A 57 7.05 23.33 -8.23
C LEU A 57 6.36 23.52 -6.88
N GLU A 58 6.77 24.51 -6.10
CA GLU A 58 6.16 24.85 -4.82
C GLU A 58 4.67 25.21 -5.00
N ASN A 59 4.36 26.06 -5.97
CA ASN A 59 2.98 26.41 -6.29
C ASN A 59 2.17 25.20 -6.76
N ALA A 60 2.74 24.33 -7.59
CA ALA A 60 2.08 23.11 -8.03
C ALA A 60 1.72 22.20 -6.84
N ILE A 61 2.66 22.00 -5.91
CA ILE A 61 2.43 21.20 -4.69
C ILE A 61 1.34 21.84 -3.83
N LYS A 62 1.46 23.14 -3.51
CA LYS A 62 0.51 23.85 -2.63
C LYS A 62 -0.87 24.02 -3.25
N SER A 63 -0.97 24.06 -4.58
CA SER A 63 -2.24 24.13 -5.30
C SER A 63 -3.00 22.80 -5.31
N SER A 64 -2.30 21.68 -5.07
CA SER A 64 -2.87 20.34 -5.11
C SER A 64 -3.92 20.12 -4.01
N LEU A 65 -4.92 19.29 -4.31
CA LEU A 65 -5.96 18.91 -3.34
C LEU A 65 -5.37 18.18 -2.13
N ILE A 66 -4.30 17.41 -2.35
CA ILE A 66 -3.59 16.66 -1.32
C ILE A 66 -2.99 17.61 -0.27
N TYR A 67 -2.39 18.71 -0.72
CA TYR A 67 -1.83 19.71 0.18
C TYR A 67 -2.91 20.54 0.89
N LYS A 68 -3.96 20.93 0.15
CA LYS A 68 -5.08 21.74 0.67
C LYS A 68 -5.90 20.99 1.72
N SER A 69 -6.20 19.72 1.47
CA SER A 69 -7.08 18.89 2.30
C SER A 69 -6.38 17.59 2.72
N PRO A 70 -5.27 17.65 3.48
CA PRO A 70 -4.43 16.49 3.78
C PRO A 70 -5.15 15.44 4.63
N GLU A 71 -6.17 15.84 5.41
CA GLU A 71 -7.05 14.98 6.21
C GLU A 71 -7.64 13.84 5.36
N ASN A 72 -8.03 14.14 4.12
CA ASN A 72 -8.66 13.18 3.21
C ASN A 72 -7.65 12.16 2.66
N PHE A 73 -6.35 12.44 2.78
CA PHE A 73 -5.28 11.66 2.15
C PHE A 73 -4.31 11.04 3.16
N SER A 74 -4.35 11.43 4.43
CA SER A 74 -3.46 10.92 5.48
C SER A 74 -3.62 9.41 5.68
N VAL A 75 -4.86 8.91 5.53
CA VAL A 75 -5.20 7.47 5.59
C VAL A 75 -5.03 6.74 4.25
N SER A 76 -4.70 7.47 3.16
CA SER A 76 -4.63 6.89 1.82
C SER A 76 -3.50 5.87 1.69
N ARG A 77 -3.90 4.62 1.42
CA ARG A 77 -3.00 3.52 1.09
C ARG A 77 -2.41 3.70 -0.30
N SER A 78 -1.28 3.03 -0.56
CA SER A 78 -0.68 3.04 -1.90
C SER A 78 -1.66 2.48 -2.92
N THR A 79 -1.65 3.00 -4.16
CA THR A 79 -2.41 2.44 -5.29
C THR A 79 -2.16 0.94 -5.45
N SER A 80 -0.94 0.47 -5.15
CA SER A 80 -0.60 -0.96 -5.12
C SER A 80 -1.45 -1.79 -4.16
N TYR A 81 -1.87 -1.23 -3.01
CA TYR A 81 -2.74 -1.92 -2.06
C TYR A 81 -4.15 -2.04 -2.60
N VAL A 82 -4.69 -0.95 -3.15
CA VAL A 82 -6.02 -0.93 -3.78
C VAL A 82 -6.08 -1.92 -4.93
N GLU A 83 -5.07 -1.91 -5.80
CA GLU A 83 -4.95 -2.85 -6.91
C GLU A 83 -4.84 -4.29 -6.43
N SER A 84 -3.99 -4.57 -5.43
CA SER A 84 -3.86 -5.91 -4.86
C SER A 84 -5.16 -6.42 -4.22
N PHE A 85 -5.92 -5.53 -3.57
CA PHE A 85 -7.21 -5.87 -2.98
C PHE A 85 -8.23 -6.22 -4.06
N ASN A 86 -8.31 -5.40 -5.12
CA ASN A 86 -9.19 -5.68 -6.26
C ASN A 86 -8.82 -7.00 -6.96
N ASN A 87 -7.53 -7.32 -7.07
CA ASN A 87 -7.08 -8.61 -7.59
C ASN A 87 -7.56 -9.77 -6.73
N VAL A 88 -7.48 -9.66 -5.39
CA VAL A 88 -8.01 -10.68 -4.49
C VAL A 88 -9.53 -10.77 -4.57
N MET A 89 -10.23 -9.65 -4.62
CA MET A 89 -11.69 -9.61 -4.81
C MET A 89 -12.10 -10.38 -6.06
N ASN A 90 -11.42 -10.19 -7.19
CA ASN A 90 -11.70 -10.90 -8.44
C ASN A 90 -11.51 -12.43 -8.35
N ILE A 91 -10.66 -12.93 -7.44
CA ILE A 91 -10.50 -14.37 -7.21
C ILE A 91 -11.77 -14.97 -6.59
N PHE A 92 -12.38 -14.27 -5.64
CA PHE A 92 -13.55 -14.76 -4.91
C PHE A 92 -14.88 -14.35 -5.58
N GLN A 93 -14.87 -13.21 -6.27
CA GLN A 93 -15.98 -12.59 -6.98
C GLN A 93 -15.57 -12.31 -8.41
N ASP A 94 -15.65 -13.34 -9.26
CA ASP A 94 -15.45 -13.12 -10.68
C ASP A 94 -16.54 -12.17 -11.21
N LYS A 95 -16.11 -11.05 -11.80
CA LYS A 95 -16.97 -10.04 -12.42
C LYS A 95 -17.91 -10.58 -13.50
N ARG A 96 -17.61 -11.77 -14.05
CA ARG A 96 -18.40 -12.43 -15.09
C ARG A 96 -19.59 -13.22 -14.54
N ILE A 97 -19.65 -13.42 -13.22
CA ILE A 97 -20.70 -14.20 -12.58
C ILE A 97 -21.57 -13.25 -11.77
N ALA A 98 -22.87 -13.27 -12.03
CA ALA A 98 -23.84 -12.59 -11.19
C ALA A 98 -24.06 -13.42 -9.92
N PHE A 99 -23.78 -12.81 -8.76
CA PHE A 99 -24.02 -13.41 -7.45
C PHE A 99 -25.26 -12.80 -6.81
N SER A 100 -25.99 -13.57 -6.00
CA SER A 100 -26.98 -12.99 -5.10
C SER A 100 -26.32 -12.16 -4.01
N ASP A 101 -27.07 -11.26 -3.36
CA ASP A 101 -26.54 -10.37 -2.32
C ASP A 101 -25.84 -11.14 -1.18
N ILE A 102 -26.40 -12.29 -0.80
CA ILE A 102 -25.83 -13.15 0.25
C ILE A 102 -24.48 -13.71 -0.20
N GLN A 103 -24.41 -14.25 -1.42
CA GLN A 103 -23.19 -14.81 -1.97
C GLN A 103 -22.12 -13.73 -2.17
N TYR A 104 -22.54 -12.57 -2.67
CA TYR A 104 -21.67 -11.41 -2.82
C TYR A 104 -21.06 -11.03 -1.47
N ASN A 105 -21.88 -10.74 -0.45
CA ASN A 105 -21.38 -10.36 0.87
C ASN A 105 -20.46 -11.40 1.50
N MET A 106 -20.82 -12.68 1.44
CA MET A 106 -19.99 -13.76 1.96
C MET A 106 -18.62 -13.82 1.25
N LYS A 107 -18.61 -13.74 -0.08
CA LYS A 107 -17.37 -13.78 -0.89
C LYS A 107 -16.50 -12.54 -0.65
N SER A 108 -17.10 -11.35 -0.54
CA SER A 108 -16.40 -10.11 -0.17
C SER A 108 -15.69 -10.27 1.18
N GLN A 109 -16.39 -10.81 2.18
CA GLN A 109 -15.82 -11.01 3.52
C GLN A 109 -14.66 -12.00 3.50
N ILE A 110 -14.77 -13.10 2.74
CA ILE A 110 -13.68 -14.06 2.56
C ILE A 110 -12.47 -13.41 1.88
N ALA A 111 -12.71 -12.61 0.83
CA ALA A 111 -11.65 -11.88 0.14
C ALA A 111 -10.92 -10.90 1.07
N VAL A 112 -11.65 -10.18 1.93
CA VAL A 112 -11.07 -9.29 2.95
C VAL A 112 -10.20 -10.07 3.93
N LEU A 113 -10.69 -11.19 4.47
CA LEU A 113 -9.91 -12.04 5.38
C LEU A 113 -8.64 -12.57 4.70
N HIS A 114 -8.77 -13.02 3.45
CA HIS A 114 -7.64 -13.51 2.66
C HIS A 114 -6.60 -12.44 2.41
N TRP A 115 -7.03 -11.25 1.99
CA TRP A 115 -6.14 -10.13 1.68
C TRP A 115 -5.43 -9.62 2.94
N ASN A 116 -6.16 -9.43 4.05
CA ASN A 116 -5.59 -9.00 5.32
C ASN A 116 -4.48 -9.95 5.82
N GLU A 117 -4.63 -11.26 5.61
CA GLU A 117 -3.63 -12.23 6.04
C GLU A 117 -2.38 -12.28 5.12
N ASN A 118 -2.50 -11.84 3.87
CA ASN A 118 -1.49 -12.06 2.83
C ASN A 118 -0.92 -10.80 2.17
N VAL A 119 -1.49 -9.60 2.36
CA VAL A 119 -1.05 -8.37 1.69
C VAL A 119 0.39 -7.99 2.01
N ASP A 120 0.80 -8.19 3.27
CA ASP A 120 2.14 -7.89 3.76
C ASP A 120 3.02 -9.14 3.90
N ARG A 121 2.70 -10.19 3.14
CA ARG A 121 3.42 -11.47 3.20
C ARG A 121 4.89 -11.28 2.84
N GLU A 122 5.75 -11.80 3.70
CA GLU A 122 7.21 -11.77 3.52
C GLU A 122 7.63 -12.42 2.20
N PHE A 123 8.67 -11.86 1.58
CA PHE A 123 9.31 -12.37 0.38
C PHE A 123 10.77 -12.68 0.66
N THR A 124 11.31 -13.70 0.02
CA THR A 124 12.70 -14.18 0.24
C THR A 124 13.69 -13.56 -0.73
N SER A 125 13.24 -12.90 -1.79
CA SER A 125 14.11 -12.31 -2.82
C SER A 125 14.21 -10.78 -2.68
N ILE A 126 15.41 -10.27 -2.36
CA ILE A 126 15.74 -8.85 -2.51
C ILE A 126 16.27 -8.66 -3.93
N TRP A 127 15.66 -7.77 -4.70
CA TRP A 127 16.13 -7.43 -6.05
C TRP A 127 16.83 -6.08 -6.04
N ASN A 128 18.10 -6.07 -6.45
CA ASN A 128 18.87 -4.87 -6.70
C ASN A 128 19.02 -4.69 -8.22
N PRO A 129 18.30 -3.74 -8.84
CA PRO A 129 18.52 -3.41 -10.25
C PRO A 129 19.97 -2.98 -10.45
N ARG A 130 20.67 -3.61 -11.40
CA ARG A 130 21.97 -3.13 -11.88
C ARG A 130 21.85 -2.04 -12.96
N THR A 131 20.64 -1.78 -13.48
CA THR A 131 20.41 -0.90 -14.64
C THR A 131 19.09 -0.13 -14.53
N ASN A 132 19.09 1.14 -14.97
CA ASN A 132 17.93 2.05 -14.98
C ASN A 132 16.88 1.77 -16.10
N ARG A 133 16.94 0.62 -16.79
CA ARG A 133 15.99 0.29 -17.86
C ARG A 133 14.63 -0.14 -17.29
N ALA A 134 13.56 0.20 -18.00
CA ALA A 134 12.18 -0.04 -17.57
C ALA A 134 11.95 -1.53 -17.22
N PRO A 135 11.41 -1.84 -16.02
CA PRO A 135 11.43 -3.17 -15.42
C PRO A 135 10.30 -4.07 -15.95
N ARG A 136 9.98 -4.02 -17.24
CA ARG A 136 8.86 -4.80 -17.80
C ARG A 136 9.18 -6.29 -18.00
N GLN A 137 10.43 -6.71 -17.78
CA GLN A 137 10.90 -8.11 -17.85
C GLN A 137 11.61 -8.52 -16.55
N THR A 138 11.04 -8.20 -15.40
CA THR A 138 11.61 -8.50 -14.08
C THR A 138 11.45 -9.97 -13.68
N LYS A 139 12.46 -10.52 -12.99
CA LYS A 139 12.32 -11.75 -12.21
C LYS A 139 11.26 -11.53 -11.10
N GLU A 140 10.33 -12.47 -10.98
CA GLU A 140 9.27 -12.42 -9.98
C GLU A 140 9.84 -12.47 -8.56
N LYS A 141 9.18 -11.77 -7.63
CA LYS A 141 9.49 -11.90 -6.21
C LYS A 141 9.07 -13.28 -5.74
N ASN A 142 9.98 -14.00 -5.09
CA ASN A 142 9.66 -15.26 -4.44
C ASN A 142 9.00 -14.98 -3.08
N TYR A 143 7.69 -15.12 -3.02
CA TYR A 143 6.94 -14.95 -1.77
C TYR A 143 6.96 -16.22 -0.92
N LYS A 144 7.02 -16.09 0.41
CA LYS A 144 6.81 -17.23 1.32
C LYS A 144 5.42 -17.83 1.11
N ALA A 145 5.19 -19.10 1.43
CA ALA A 145 3.90 -19.76 1.22
C ALA A 145 2.69 -18.95 1.77
N MET A 146 1.58 -18.99 1.04
CA MET A 146 0.35 -18.28 1.38
C MET A 146 -0.22 -18.78 2.72
N ARG A 147 -0.66 -17.85 3.56
CA ARG A 147 -1.27 -18.17 4.85
C ARG A 147 -2.80 -18.18 4.72
N SER A 148 -3.45 -19.13 5.39
CA SER A 148 -4.91 -19.33 5.32
C SER A 148 -5.51 -19.68 6.69
N LYS A 149 -5.01 -19.04 7.75
CA LYS A 149 -5.54 -19.18 9.10
C LYS A 149 -7.03 -18.84 9.15
N TYR A 150 -7.49 -17.86 8.37
CA TYR A 150 -8.91 -17.54 8.27
C TYR A 150 -9.78 -18.77 7.93
N ARG A 151 -9.31 -19.64 7.02
CA ARG A 151 -10.03 -20.87 6.65
C ARG A 151 -10.14 -21.83 7.83
N LYS A 152 -9.05 -22.04 8.57
CA LYS A 152 -9.04 -22.90 9.75
C LYS A 152 -9.98 -22.35 10.83
N ASN A 153 -9.98 -21.04 11.05
CA ASN A 153 -10.84 -20.40 12.03
C ASN A 153 -12.33 -20.53 11.67
N ILE A 154 -12.69 -20.28 10.40
CA ILE A 154 -14.07 -20.46 9.90
C ILE A 154 -14.52 -21.91 10.10
N TRP A 155 -13.67 -22.88 9.73
CA TRP A 155 -13.98 -24.29 9.92
C TRP A 155 -14.22 -24.64 11.39
N ASN A 156 -13.34 -24.17 12.29
CA ASN A 156 -13.49 -24.43 13.72
C ASN A 156 -14.78 -23.80 14.28
N LEU A 157 -15.13 -22.58 13.86
CA LEU A 157 -16.39 -21.93 14.25
C LEU A 157 -17.60 -22.72 13.75
N TYR A 158 -17.56 -23.19 12.51
CA TYR A 158 -18.62 -24.03 11.95
C TYR A 158 -18.77 -25.34 12.74
N MET A 159 -17.66 -26.03 13.01
CA MET A 159 -17.69 -27.27 13.80
C MET A 159 -18.22 -27.03 15.21
N ARG A 160 -17.80 -25.95 15.89
CA ARG A 160 -18.39 -25.58 17.19
C ARG A 160 -19.88 -25.34 17.09
N SER A 161 -20.35 -24.60 16.08
CA SER A 161 -21.79 -24.34 15.91
C SER A 161 -22.62 -25.61 15.68
N MET A 162 -22.02 -26.64 15.09
CA MET A 162 -22.68 -27.92 14.82
C MET A 162 -22.64 -28.89 16.00
N PHE A 163 -21.57 -28.87 16.80
CA PHE A 163 -21.29 -29.90 17.81
C PHE A 163 -21.28 -29.39 19.26
N GLU A 164 -21.19 -28.09 19.53
CA GLU A 164 -21.43 -27.55 20.87
C GLU A 164 -22.95 -27.47 21.10
N VAL A 165 -23.45 -28.48 21.81
CA VAL A 165 -24.85 -28.62 22.25
C VAL A 165 -25.30 -27.32 22.92
N ARG A 166 -26.26 -26.60 22.32
CA ARG A 166 -27.00 -25.55 23.03
C ARG A 166 -27.56 -26.17 24.31
N PRO A 167 -27.27 -25.66 25.52
CA PRO A 167 -27.91 -26.18 26.72
C PRO A 167 -29.43 -26.05 26.51
N ARG A 168 -30.14 -27.18 26.62
CA ARG A 168 -31.61 -27.20 26.59
C ARG A 168 -32.06 -26.19 27.66
N ARG A 169 -32.69 -25.09 27.23
CA ARG A 169 -33.42 -24.21 28.15
C ARG A 169 -34.45 -25.10 28.83
N ARG A 170 -34.25 -25.34 30.14
CA ARG A 170 -35.27 -25.90 31.02
C ARG A 170 -36.34 -24.86 31.26
#